data_AF-A0A815HLC5-F1
#
_entry.id   AF-A0A815HLC5-F1
#
_cell.length_a   1.000
_cell.length_b   1.000
_cell.length_c   1.000
_cell.angle_alpha   90.00
_cell.angle_beta   90.00
_cell.angle_gamma   90.00
#
_symmetry.space_group_name_H-M   'P 1'
#
loop_
_entity.id
_entity.type
_entity.pdbx_description
1 polymer ?
#
loop_
_entity_poly.entity_id
_entity_poly.type
_entity_poly.pdbx_seq_one_letter_code
_entity_poly.pdbx_strand_id
1 'polypeptide(L)'
;MNNRIGVENDSVTVTSNATQPTTLYVYCEWTITENMNVERVYHTASILANGYVLVTGGMKNDAALNSAELYNPLTGTWTTTENMNTARYYHTASILANGYVLVVGGWDGSTELYNPTTGTWTTIGNMNVARRDHTASTLANGYVLVTGGFNNNGGYLNSAELYNPSTGTWITTANMIAGRDSHTAATLANGSVLITGGYGEFGMLNSAELY
;
A
#
# COMPACT_ATOMS: atom_id res chain seq x y z
N MET A 1 -27.17 -2.20 29.64
CA MET A 1 -27.41 -3.03 28.43
C MET A 1 -28.48 -2.29 27.62
N ASN A 2 -28.27 -1.71 26.44
CA ASN A 2 -27.19 -1.74 25.45
C ASN A 2 -27.08 -0.33 24.86
N ASN A 3 -25.86 0.21 24.75
CA ASN A 3 -25.65 1.40 23.93
C ASN A 3 -25.60 0.92 22.47
N ARG A 4 -26.55 1.37 21.65
CA ARG A 4 -26.53 1.20 20.20
C ARG A 4 -25.97 2.48 19.59
N ILE A 5 -24.91 2.35 18.80
CA ILE A 5 -24.38 3.42 17.96
C ILE A 5 -25.18 3.38 16.66
N GLY A 6 -25.97 4.42 16.40
CA GLY A 6 -26.61 4.67 15.11
C GLY A 6 -25.92 5.88 14.48
N VAL A 7 -25.55 5.76 13.20
CA VAL A 7 -25.01 6.87 12.41
C VAL A 7 -26.16 7.37 11.54
N GLU A 8 -26.68 8.56 11.85
CA GLU A 8 -27.50 9.34 10.93
C GLU A 8 -26.82 10.71 10.78
N ASN A 9 -26.51 11.09 9.54
CA ASN A 9 -26.12 12.45 9.15
C ASN A 9 -24.88 13.02 9.88
N ASP A 10 -23.73 12.33 9.79
CA ASP A 10 -22.41 12.85 10.21
C ASP A 10 -22.31 13.40 11.65
N SER A 11 -23.13 12.93 12.58
CA SER A 11 -23.03 13.33 13.99
C SER A 11 -22.97 12.14 14.94
N VAL A 12 -21.95 12.13 15.80
CA VAL A 12 -21.83 11.18 16.91
C VAL A 12 -22.34 11.88 18.17
N THR A 13 -23.46 11.41 18.72
CA THR A 13 -24.02 11.94 19.96
C THR A 13 -23.38 11.26 21.17
N VAL A 14 -22.57 12.00 21.94
CA VAL A 14 -22.09 11.57 23.26
C VAL A 14 -23.00 12.18 24.33
N THR A 15 -23.79 11.37 25.02
CA THR A 15 -24.57 11.84 26.18
C THR A 15 -23.72 11.73 27.44
N SER A 16 -23.41 12.88 28.06
CA SER A 16 -22.86 12.95 29.41
C SER A 16 -23.95 13.44 30.38
N ASN A 17 -23.88 13.04 31.66
CA ASN A 17 -24.86 13.41 32.70
C ASN A 17 -24.74 14.89 33.15
N ALA A 18 -24.25 15.78 32.30
CA ALA A 18 -24.23 17.22 32.57
C ALA A 18 -25.63 17.83 32.38
N THR A 19 -25.99 18.81 33.21
CA THR A 19 -27.30 19.51 33.24
C THR A 19 -27.62 20.31 31.97
N GLN A 20 -26.73 20.32 30.97
CA GLN A 20 -26.95 20.77 29.61
C GLN A 20 -26.16 19.84 28.65
N PRO A 21 -26.80 18.94 27.89
CA PRO A 21 -26.10 18.15 26.89
C PRO A 21 -25.55 19.09 25.80
N THR A 22 -24.23 19.10 25.63
CA THR A 22 -23.57 19.81 24.53
C THR A 22 -23.45 18.83 23.35
N THR A 23 -24.14 19.12 22.25
CA THR A 23 -23.97 18.38 21.00
C THR A 23 -22.67 18.81 20.35
N LEU A 24 -21.69 17.91 20.25
CA LEU A 24 -20.49 18.13 19.46
C LEU A 24 -20.79 17.68 18.02
N TYR A 25 -20.81 18.62 17.08
CA TYR A 25 -20.86 18.32 15.66
C TYR A 25 -19.43 18.07 15.18
N VAL A 26 -19.15 16.87 14.68
CA VAL A 26 -17.89 16.56 14.01
C VAL A 26 -18.17 16.65 12.52
N TYR A 27 -17.76 17.73 11.87
CA TYR A 27 -17.93 17.87 10.43
C TYR A 27 -16.81 17.14 9.69
N CYS A 28 -17.19 16.34 8.69
CA CYS A 28 -16.25 15.76 7.74
C CYS A 28 -15.84 16.84 6.74
N GLU A 29 -14.77 17.58 7.05
CA GLU A 29 -14.26 18.66 6.21
C GLU A 29 -12.87 18.35 5.65
N TRP A 30 -12.61 18.80 4.43
CA TRP A 30 -11.27 18.80 3.85
C TRP A 30 -10.47 19.98 4.38
N THR A 31 -9.30 19.72 4.95
CA THR A 31 -8.36 20.75 5.42
C THR A 31 -7.04 20.65 4.66
N ILE A 32 -6.49 21.80 4.27
CA ILE A 32 -5.17 21.88 3.63
C ILE A 32 -4.08 21.64 4.69
N THR A 33 -3.08 20.82 4.35
CA THR A 33 -1.83 20.64 5.10
C THR A 33 -0.69 21.38 4.40
N GLU A 34 0.55 21.28 4.91
CA GLU A 34 1.69 21.64 4.08
C GLU A 34 1.81 20.71 2.86
N ASN A 35 2.48 21.20 1.81
CA ASN A 35 2.74 20.45 0.59
C ASN A 35 3.90 19.46 0.80
N MET A 36 3.86 18.33 0.10
CA MET A 36 5.04 17.47 -0.07
C MET A 36 6.20 18.26 -0.68
N ASN A 37 7.44 17.88 -0.37
CA ASN A 37 8.64 18.52 -0.93
C ASN A 37 8.82 18.18 -2.42
N VAL A 38 8.32 17.02 -2.85
CA VAL A 38 8.40 16.58 -4.25
C VAL A 38 7.01 16.16 -4.76
N GLU A 39 6.55 16.84 -5.81
CA GLU A 39 5.38 16.47 -6.59
C GLU A 39 5.54 15.06 -7.18
N ARG A 40 4.49 14.24 -7.10
CA ARG A 40 4.54 12.84 -7.54
C ARG A 40 3.15 12.26 -7.83
N VAL A 41 3.08 11.39 -8.82
CA VAL A 41 1.93 10.48 -9.08
C VAL A 41 2.37 9.03 -8.98
N TYR A 42 1.43 8.07 -8.88
CA TYR A 42 1.72 6.62 -8.86
C TYR A 42 2.67 6.16 -7.75
N HIS A 43 2.71 6.93 -6.65
CA HIS A 43 3.44 6.63 -5.43
C HIS A 43 2.59 5.77 -4.50
N THR A 44 3.20 5.25 -3.44
CA THR A 44 2.49 4.61 -2.32
C THR A 44 2.59 5.46 -1.07
N ALA A 45 1.55 5.40 -0.22
CA ALA A 45 1.52 6.01 1.11
C ALA A 45 1.21 4.92 2.15
N SER A 46 2.04 4.80 3.20
CA SER A 46 1.91 3.77 4.23
C SER A 46 1.90 4.39 5.62
N ILE A 47 0.91 4.06 6.45
CA ILE A 47 0.85 4.48 7.85
C ILE A 47 1.80 3.61 8.67
N LEU A 48 2.77 4.25 9.32
CA LEU A 48 3.75 3.61 10.17
C LEU A 48 3.18 3.41 11.58
N ALA A 49 3.78 2.50 12.37
CA ALA A 49 3.35 2.21 13.74
C ALA A 49 3.41 3.43 14.68
N ASN A 50 4.27 4.41 14.37
CA ASN A 50 4.38 5.67 15.11
C ASN A 50 3.35 6.74 14.67
N GLY A 51 2.45 6.42 13.73
CA GLY A 51 1.42 7.32 13.20
C GLY A 51 1.86 8.20 12.04
N TYR A 52 3.15 8.24 11.70
CA TYR A 52 3.62 9.00 10.52
C TYR A 52 3.18 8.29 9.24
N VAL A 53 3.04 9.05 8.14
CA VAL A 53 2.76 8.48 6.82
C VAL A 53 4.02 8.54 5.98
N LEU A 54 4.52 7.38 5.56
CA LEU A 54 5.63 7.26 4.62
C LEU A 54 5.10 7.30 3.19
N VAL A 55 5.56 8.25 2.39
CA VAL A 55 5.29 8.37 0.96
C VAL A 55 6.56 8.04 0.19
N THR A 56 6.48 7.12 -0.78
CA THR A 56 7.67 6.57 -1.45
C THR A 56 7.49 6.50 -2.96
N GLY A 57 8.53 6.89 -3.70
CA GLY A 57 8.60 6.73 -5.15
C GLY A 57 7.51 7.50 -5.90
N GLY A 58 7.03 6.93 -6.99
CA GLY A 58 6.14 7.61 -7.93
C GLY A 58 6.90 8.29 -9.06
N MET A 59 6.20 9.12 -9.81
CA MET A 59 6.69 9.73 -11.03
C MET A 59 6.47 11.24 -11.03
N LYS A 60 7.47 11.99 -11.51
CA LYS A 60 7.40 13.44 -11.75
C LYS A 60 7.92 13.74 -13.14
N ASN A 61 7.13 14.41 -13.97
CA ASN A 61 7.51 14.79 -15.35
C ASN A 61 8.10 13.60 -16.13
N ASP A 62 7.39 12.47 -16.12
CA ASP A 62 7.79 11.19 -16.75
C ASP A 62 9.08 10.53 -16.20
N ALA A 63 9.67 11.06 -15.13
CA ALA A 63 10.80 10.47 -14.45
C ALA A 63 10.37 9.74 -13.17
N ALA A 64 10.82 8.49 -13.03
CA ALA A 64 10.66 7.73 -11.80
C ALA A 64 11.42 8.40 -10.64
N LEU A 65 10.83 8.41 -9.45
CA LEU A 65 11.41 8.94 -8.23
C LEU A 65 11.93 7.80 -7.35
N ASN A 66 13.07 8.01 -6.72
CA ASN A 66 13.54 7.21 -5.59
C ASN A 66 13.40 7.94 -4.24
N SER A 67 12.90 9.18 -4.26
CA SER A 67 12.72 9.95 -3.04
C SER A 67 11.56 9.42 -2.20
N ALA A 68 11.70 9.55 -0.88
CA ALA A 68 10.68 9.26 0.09
C ALA A 68 10.58 10.37 1.14
N GLU A 69 9.38 10.53 1.68
CA GLU A 69 9.03 11.62 2.58
C GLU A 69 8.10 11.11 3.68
N LEU A 70 8.21 11.70 4.87
CA LEU A 70 7.34 11.43 6.01
C LEU A 70 6.42 12.62 6.25
N TYR A 71 5.13 12.35 6.38
CA TYR A 71 4.14 13.28 6.90
C TYR A 71 3.93 13.05 8.39
N ASN A 72 4.03 14.13 9.17
CA ASN A 72 3.69 14.14 10.59
C ASN A 72 2.24 14.63 10.78
N PRO A 73 1.28 13.76 11.13
CA PRO A 73 -0.12 14.19 11.29
C PRO A 73 -0.36 15.12 12.48
N LEU A 74 0.58 15.21 13.44
CA LEU A 74 0.44 16.11 14.59
C LEU A 74 0.77 17.56 14.26
N THR A 75 1.69 17.77 13.31
CA THR A 75 2.16 19.11 12.93
C THR A 75 1.72 19.53 11.53
N GLY A 76 1.24 18.58 10.71
CA GLY A 76 0.88 18.84 9.33
C GLY A 76 2.07 19.06 8.39
N THR A 77 3.28 18.71 8.83
CA THR A 77 4.55 19.01 8.15
C THR A 77 5.13 17.79 7.43
N TRP A 78 5.92 18.04 6.39
CA TRP A 78 6.65 17.02 5.64
C TRP A 78 8.16 17.06 5.90
N THR A 79 8.80 15.89 5.93
CA THR A 79 10.26 15.77 6.06
C THR A 79 10.78 14.69 5.11
N THR A 80 11.88 14.96 4.40
CA THR A 80 12.50 13.98 3.53
C THR A 80 13.22 12.89 4.33
N THR A 81 13.21 11.66 3.82
CA THR A 81 14.06 10.55 4.34
C THR A 81 15.31 10.40 3.49
N GLU A 82 16.13 9.38 3.75
CA GLU A 82 17.04 8.88 2.72
C GLU A 82 16.25 8.38 1.50
N ASN A 83 16.91 8.35 0.34
CA ASN A 83 16.31 7.86 -0.90
C ASN A 83 16.39 6.33 -0.97
N MET A 84 15.41 5.73 -1.64
CA MET A 84 15.51 4.35 -2.13
C MET A 84 16.70 4.21 -3.09
N ASN A 85 17.23 3.00 -3.20
CA ASN A 85 18.29 2.66 -4.14
C ASN A 85 17.76 2.61 -5.57
N THR A 86 16.50 2.19 -5.75
CA THR A 86 15.85 2.12 -7.05
C THR A 86 14.71 3.14 -7.15
N ALA A 87 14.71 3.92 -8.23
CA ALA A 87 13.58 4.76 -8.59
C ALA A 87 12.43 3.91 -9.15
N ARG A 88 11.21 4.12 -8.66
CA ARG A 88 10.07 3.25 -8.95
C ARG A 88 8.75 4.02 -8.92
N TYR A 89 7.79 3.55 -9.70
CA TYR A 89 6.39 3.99 -9.69
C TYR A 89 5.49 2.83 -10.09
N TYR A 90 4.21 2.86 -9.70
CA TYR A 90 3.30 1.70 -9.78
C TYR A 90 3.83 0.47 -9.01
N HIS A 91 4.67 0.70 -8.01
CA HIS A 91 5.12 -0.29 -7.05
C HIS A 91 4.10 -0.44 -5.93
N THR A 92 4.31 -1.43 -5.07
CA THR A 92 3.53 -1.60 -3.84
C THR A 92 4.40 -1.39 -2.60
N ALA A 93 3.76 -1.02 -1.49
CA ALA A 93 4.40 -0.90 -0.18
C ALA A 93 3.56 -1.66 0.86
N SER A 94 4.18 -2.50 1.67
CA SER A 94 3.52 -3.31 2.72
C SER A 94 4.22 -3.15 4.06
N ILE A 95 3.45 -2.82 5.10
CA ILE A 95 3.95 -2.83 6.49
C ILE A 95 4.11 -4.28 6.94
N LEU A 96 5.31 -4.65 7.36
CA LEU A 96 5.63 -5.96 7.91
C LEU A 96 5.39 -5.99 9.42
N ALA A 97 5.22 -7.19 9.99
CA ALA A 97 4.96 -7.37 11.42
C ALA A 97 6.08 -6.82 12.33
N ASN A 98 7.31 -6.72 11.82
CA ASN A 98 8.45 -6.12 12.52
C ASN A 98 8.51 -4.58 12.39
N GLY A 99 7.52 -3.95 11.74
CA GLY A 99 7.42 -2.50 11.55
C GLY A 99 8.17 -1.96 10.32
N TYR A 100 8.96 -2.76 9.62
CA TYR A 100 9.61 -2.33 8.38
C TYR A 100 8.59 -2.18 7.25
N VAL A 101 8.90 -1.34 6.26
CA VAL A 101 8.08 -1.21 5.05
C VAL A 101 8.78 -1.92 3.91
N LEU A 102 8.14 -2.97 3.39
CA LEU A 102 8.56 -3.67 2.17
C LEU A 102 8.07 -2.91 0.96
N VAL A 103 8.99 -2.50 0.08
CA VAL A 103 8.68 -1.81 -1.17
C VAL A 103 9.12 -2.67 -2.35
N VAL A 104 8.20 -2.94 -3.27
CA VAL A 104 8.36 -4.01 -4.27
C VAL A 104 8.01 -3.55 -5.68
N GLY A 105 8.90 -3.81 -6.63
CA GLY A 105 8.66 -3.68 -8.07
C GLY A 105 8.50 -2.24 -8.54
N GLY A 106 7.62 -2.02 -9.52
CA GLY A 106 7.43 -0.72 -10.15
C GLY A 106 8.43 -0.44 -11.26
N TRP A 107 8.65 -1.46 -12.11
CA TRP A 107 9.38 -1.55 -13.39
C TRP A 107 10.41 -2.67 -13.39
N ASP A 108 11.02 -3.02 -12.27
CA ASP A 108 11.91 -4.17 -12.19
C ASP A 108 11.45 -5.17 -11.10
N GLY A 109 12.29 -6.15 -10.78
CA GLY A 109 12.07 -7.08 -9.68
C GLY A 109 12.63 -6.59 -8.34
N SER A 110 13.15 -5.36 -8.28
CA SER A 110 13.86 -4.87 -7.09
C SER A 110 12.95 -4.78 -5.89
N THR A 111 13.51 -5.10 -4.73
CA THR A 111 12.81 -5.07 -3.45
C THR A 111 13.69 -4.38 -2.41
N GLU A 112 13.10 -3.49 -1.63
CA GLU A 112 13.79 -2.75 -0.59
C GLU A 112 12.98 -2.73 0.71
N LEU A 113 13.68 -2.63 1.84
CA LEU A 113 13.10 -2.43 3.16
C LEU A 113 13.44 -1.02 3.65
N TYR A 114 12.42 -0.29 4.09
CA TYR A 114 12.58 0.92 4.87
C TYR A 114 12.57 0.59 6.36
N ASN A 115 13.54 1.12 7.11
CA ASN A 115 13.57 1.07 8.56
C ASN A 115 13.04 2.39 9.14
N PRO A 116 11.84 2.43 9.74
CA PRO A 116 11.27 3.67 10.28
C PRO A 116 12.04 4.27 11.46
N THR A 117 12.86 3.49 12.15
CA THR A 117 13.64 3.96 13.30
C THR A 117 14.86 4.76 12.86
N THR A 118 15.50 4.36 11.77
CA THR A 118 16.72 5.01 11.26
C THR A 118 16.47 5.88 10.03
N GLY A 119 15.33 5.71 9.36
CA GLY A 119 15.01 6.41 8.12
C GLY A 119 15.81 5.92 6.90
N THR A 120 16.44 4.75 7.00
CA THR A 120 17.37 4.19 6.00
C THR A 120 16.70 3.10 5.15
N TRP A 121 17.23 2.90 3.96
CA TRP A 121 16.79 1.87 3.01
C TRP A 121 17.80 0.72 2.88
N THR A 122 17.31 -0.50 2.68
CA THR A 122 18.15 -1.68 2.45
C THR A 122 17.60 -2.51 1.30
N THR A 123 18.41 -2.71 0.26
CA THR A 123 18.11 -3.64 -0.83
C THR A 123 18.14 -5.07 -0.33
N ILE A 124 17.14 -5.86 -0.70
CA ILE A 124 17.04 -7.28 -0.36
C ILE A 124 16.88 -8.14 -1.62
N GLY A 125 16.58 -9.44 -1.45
CA GLY A 125 16.34 -10.34 -2.57
C GLY A 125 15.22 -9.85 -3.48
N ASN A 126 15.44 -9.95 -4.79
CA ASN A 126 14.50 -9.53 -5.83
C ASN A 126 13.39 -10.56 -6.04
N MET A 127 12.24 -10.09 -6.53
CA MET A 127 11.21 -10.97 -7.11
C MET A 127 11.78 -11.76 -8.29
N ASN A 128 11.21 -12.93 -8.54
CA ASN A 128 11.55 -13.75 -9.70
C ASN A 128 11.03 -13.12 -11.00
N VAL A 129 9.88 -12.43 -10.94
CA VAL A 129 9.29 -11.73 -12.08
C VAL A 129 9.15 -10.24 -11.79
N ALA A 130 9.81 -9.43 -12.61
CA ALA A 130 9.65 -7.98 -12.61
C ALA A 130 8.21 -7.59 -12.98
N ARG A 131 7.64 -6.66 -12.21
CA ARG A 131 6.25 -6.25 -12.37
C ARG A 131 6.01 -4.82 -11.88
N ARG A 132 5.08 -4.15 -12.54
CA ARG A 132 4.41 -2.91 -12.09
C ARG A 132 2.89 -3.13 -12.09
N ASP A 133 2.13 -2.22 -11.50
CA ASP A 133 0.65 -2.26 -11.50
C ASP A 133 0.08 -3.56 -10.91
N HIS A 134 0.84 -4.19 -10.02
CA HIS A 134 0.47 -5.39 -9.28
C HIS A 134 -0.14 -4.99 -7.94
N THR A 135 -0.75 -5.96 -7.25
CA THR A 135 -1.16 -5.77 -5.85
C THR A 135 -0.27 -6.55 -4.90
N ALA A 136 -0.18 -6.08 -3.66
CA ALA A 136 0.46 -6.77 -2.56
C ALA A 136 -0.52 -6.91 -1.39
N SER A 137 -0.58 -8.08 -0.77
CA SER A 137 -1.48 -8.37 0.35
C SER A 137 -0.72 -9.08 1.46
N THR A 138 -0.63 -8.44 2.62
CA THR A 138 -0.07 -9.08 3.82
C THR A 138 -1.04 -10.14 4.34
N LEU A 139 -0.56 -11.37 4.46
CA LEU A 139 -1.32 -12.53 4.91
C LEU A 139 -1.23 -12.68 6.44
N ALA A 140 -2.16 -13.42 7.03
CA ALA A 140 -2.22 -13.66 8.48
C ALA A 140 -0.96 -14.36 9.04
N ASN A 141 -0.24 -15.11 8.20
CA ASN A 141 1.02 -15.76 8.57
C ASN A 141 2.26 -14.84 8.42
N GLY A 142 2.06 -13.57 8.06
CA GLY A 142 3.10 -12.56 7.89
C GLY A 142 3.76 -12.51 6.51
N TYR A 143 3.46 -13.45 5.61
CA TYR A 143 3.96 -13.38 4.23
C TYR A 143 3.26 -12.25 3.46
N VAL A 144 3.93 -11.71 2.44
CA VAL A 144 3.32 -10.75 1.52
C VAL A 144 3.08 -11.44 0.18
N LEU A 145 1.81 -11.59 -0.20
CA LEU A 145 1.40 -12.11 -1.50
C LEU A 145 1.41 -10.98 -2.52
N VAL A 146 2.21 -11.13 -3.58
CA VAL A 146 2.25 -10.23 -4.72
C VAL A 146 1.65 -10.93 -5.94
N THR A 147 0.63 -10.33 -6.56
CA THR A 147 -0.12 -10.96 -7.66
C THR A 147 -0.21 -10.06 -8.88
N GLY A 148 -0.08 -10.68 -10.06
CA GLY A 148 -0.32 -10.04 -11.35
C GLY A 148 0.60 -8.86 -11.64
N GLY A 149 0.06 -7.84 -12.27
CA GLY A 149 0.80 -6.71 -12.80
C GLY A 149 1.23 -6.90 -14.26
N PHE A 150 2.04 -5.96 -14.73
CA PHE A 150 2.53 -5.89 -16.08
C PHE A 150 4.05 -5.95 -16.10
N ASN A 151 4.63 -6.77 -16.96
CA ASN A 151 6.09 -6.89 -17.09
C ASN A 151 6.66 -5.98 -18.18
N ASN A 152 7.99 -5.81 -18.20
CA ASN A 152 8.65 -4.97 -19.20
C ASN A 152 8.64 -5.51 -20.63
N ASN A 153 8.28 -6.78 -20.80
CA ASN A 153 8.17 -7.42 -22.11
C ASN A 153 6.78 -7.23 -22.74
N GLY A 154 5.89 -6.45 -22.12
CA GLY A 154 4.57 -6.16 -22.66
C GLY A 154 3.48 -7.16 -22.26
N GLY A 155 3.70 -7.98 -21.23
CA GLY A 155 2.77 -9.04 -20.83
C GLY A 155 2.06 -8.79 -19.50
N TYR A 156 0.74 -8.97 -19.49
CA TYR A 156 -0.06 -9.12 -18.29
C TYR A 156 0.31 -10.41 -17.56
N LEU A 157 0.61 -10.31 -16.26
CA LEU A 157 1.04 -11.44 -15.46
C LEU A 157 -0.14 -12.10 -14.79
N ASN A 158 -0.18 -13.43 -14.82
CA ASN A 158 -1.03 -14.22 -13.92
C ASN A 158 -0.23 -14.81 -12.76
N SER A 159 1.09 -14.63 -12.76
CA SER A 159 1.96 -15.20 -11.73
C SER A 159 1.81 -14.48 -10.40
N ALA A 160 2.03 -15.23 -9.33
CA ALA A 160 2.06 -14.73 -7.97
C ALA A 160 3.30 -15.22 -7.22
N GLU A 161 3.77 -14.39 -6.30
CA GLU A 161 4.94 -14.66 -5.47
C GLU A 161 4.68 -14.29 -4.01
N LEU A 162 5.27 -15.03 -3.10
CA LEU A 162 5.22 -14.81 -1.67
C LEU A 162 6.58 -14.32 -1.18
N TYR A 163 6.61 -13.16 -0.54
CA TYR A 163 7.76 -12.74 0.24
C TYR A 163 7.70 -13.35 1.63
N ASN A 164 8.79 -14.00 2.05
CA ASN A 164 8.98 -14.48 3.42
C ASN A 164 9.84 -13.48 4.22
N PRO A 165 9.27 -12.72 5.18
CA PRO A 165 10.03 -11.75 5.96
C PRO A 165 11.08 -12.36 6.88
N SER A 166 10.94 -13.62 7.26
CA SER A 166 11.90 -14.29 8.17
C SER A 166 13.22 -14.64 7.49
N THR A 167 13.19 -14.86 6.18
CA THR A 167 14.36 -15.23 5.37
C THR A 167 14.76 -14.14 4.38
N GLY A 168 13.89 -13.18 4.11
CA GLY A 168 14.12 -12.14 3.11
C GLY A 168 14.08 -12.66 1.66
N THR A 169 13.38 -13.76 1.42
CA THR A 169 13.36 -14.46 0.12
C THR A 169 11.97 -14.51 -0.52
N TRP A 170 11.94 -14.60 -1.85
CA TRP A 170 10.74 -14.77 -2.65
C TRP A 170 10.50 -16.23 -3.04
N ILE A 171 9.25 -16.68 -2.99
CA ILE A 171 8.81 -18.03 -3.36
C ILE A 171 7.68 -17.91 -4.37
N THR A 172 7.74 -18.63 -5.49
CA THR A 172 6.63 -18.70 -6.44
C THR A 172 5.45 -19.49 -5.85
N THR A 173 4.23 -19.05 -6.13
CA THR A 173 3.01 -19.75 -5.70
C THR A 173 2.06 -19.96 -6.88
N ALA A 174 0.85 -20.48 -6.62
CA ALA A 174 -0.17 -20.71 -7.63
C ALA A 174 -0.46 -19.45 -8.45
N ASN A 175 -0.60 -19.63 -9.76
CA ASN A 175 -0.96 -18.55 -10.67
C ASN A 175 -2.48 -18.30 -10.64
N MET A 176 -2.87 -17.07 -10.92
CA MET A 176 -4.23 -16.74 -11.37
C MET A 176 -4.53 -17.43 -12.72
N ILE A 177 -5.80 -17.61 -13.00
CA ILE A 177 -6.31 -18.10 -14.28
C ILE A 177 -6.10 -17.03 -15.35
N ALA A 178 -6.44 -15.76 -15.07
CA ALA A 178 -6.25 -14.67 -16.00
C ALA A 178 -5.05 -13.80 -15.62
N GLY A 179 -4.21 -13.49 -16.61
CA GLY A 179 -3.19 -12.46 -16.47
C GLY A 179 -3.82 -11.09 -16.38
N ARG A 180 -3.42 -10.30 -15.38
CA ARG A 180 -4.01 -8.99 -15.12
C ARG A 180 -3.07 -8.02 -14.46
N ASP A 181 -3.21 -6.74 -14.77
CA ASP A 181 -2.65 -5.61 -14.02
C ASP A 181 -3.78 -4.63 -13.62
N SER A 182 -3.44 -3.61 -12.84
CA SER A 182 -4.39 -2.57 -12.39
C SER A 182 -5.66 -3.13 -11.71
N HIS A 183 -5.59 -4.37 -11.21
CA HIS A 183 -6.65 -5.01 -10.45
C HIS A 183 -6.61 -4.55 -8.99
N THR A 184 -7.68 -4.83 -8.26
CA THR A 184 -7.72 -4.61 -6.81
C THR A 184 -7.67 -5.94 -6.06
N ALA A 185 -7.17 -5.89 -4.83
CA ALA A 185 -7.09 -7.04 -3.93
C ALA A 185 -7.69 -6.69 -2.57
N ALA A 186 -8.41 -7.65 -1.99
CA ALA A 186 -8.91 -7.55 -0.63
C ALA A 186 -8.55 -8.82 0.16
N THR A 187 -7.81 -8.67 1.26
CA THR A 187 -7.63 -9.73 2.24
C THR A 187 -8.91 -9.87 3.05
N LEU A 188 -9.52 -11.06 3.01
CA LEU A 188 -10.77 -11.38 3.68
C LEU A 188 -10.52 -11.81 5.14
N ALA A 189 -11.57 -11.79 5.95
CA ALA A 189 -11.50 -12.15 7.38
C ALA A 189 -11.01 -13.58 7.63
N ASN A 190 -11.20 -14.50 6.67
CA ASN A 190 -10.70 -15.88 6.75
C ASN A 190 -9.24 -16.02 6.29
N GLY A 191 -8.59 -14.93 5.87
CA GLY A 191 -7.20 -14.91 5.40
C GLY A 191 -7.01 -15.14 3.89
N SER A 192 -8.06 -15.46 3.14
CA SER A 192 -8.00 -15.53 1.67
C SER A 192 -7.84 -14.16 1.05
N VAL A 193 -7.31 -14.10 -0.18
CA VAL A 193 -7.16 -12.85 -0.93
C VAL A 193 -8.05 -12.89 -2.17
N LEU A 194 -9.04 -12.00 -2.21
CA LEU A 194 -9.92 -11.82 -3.37
C LEU A 194 -9.29 -10.81 -4.33
N ILE A 195 -9.08 -11.22 -5.56
CA ILE A 195 -8.62 -10.39 -6.67
C ILE A 195 -9.79 -10.08 -7.59
N THR A 196 -9.99 -8.82 -7.98
CA THR A 196 -11.10 -8.42 -8.86
C THR A 196 -10.67 -7.46 -9.95
N GLY A 197 -11.22 -7.64 -11.17
CA GLY A 197 -11.11 -6.68 -12.26
C GLY A 197 -9.69 -6.52 -12.81
N GLY A 198 -9.35 -5.31 -13.24
CA GLY A 198 -8.08 -4.98 -13.91
C GLY A 198 -8.14 -5.14 -15.42
N TYR A 199 -6.97 -5.01 -16.07
CA TYR A 199 -6.81 -5.21 -17.52
C TYR A 199 -6.04 -6.50 -17.77
N GLY A 200 -6.49 -7.28 -18.76
CA GLY A 200 -5.78 -8.45 -19.26
C GLY A 200 -5.58 -8.35 -20.78
N GLU A 201 -5.14 -9.47 -21.37
CA GLU A 201 -4.79 -9.54 -22.81
C GLU A 201 -5.93 -9.08 -23.74
N PHE A 202 -7.18 -9.36 -23.38
CA PHE A 202 -8.37 -9.03 -24.17
C PHE A 202 -9.13 -7.80 -23.66
N GLY A 203 -8.50 -6.97 -22.81
CA GLY A 203 -9.07 -5.73 -22.28
C GLY A 203 -9.51 -5.84 -20.82
N MET A 204 -10.48 -5.00 -20.43
CA MET A 204 -10.98 -4.94 -19.06
C MET A 204 -11.61 -6.27 -18.63
N LEU A 205 -11.24 -6.72 -17.43
CA LEU A 205 -11.75 -7.95 -16.85
C LEU A 205 -12.91 -7.66 -15.91
N ASN A 206 -13.94 -8.51 -15.95
CA ASN A 206 -15.02 -8.56 -14.95
C ASN A 206 -14.89 -9.80 -14.04
N SER A 207 -13.83 -10.59 -14.22
CA SER A 207 -13.59 -11.80 -13.45
C SER A 207 -12.99 -11.48 -12.08
N ALA A 208 -13.31 -12.34 -11.13
CA ALA A 208 -12.74 -12.35 -9.79
C ALA A 208 -12.14 -13.72 -9.51
N GLU A 209 -11.06 -13.74 -8.73
CA GLU A 209 -10.32 -14.94 -8.38
C GLU A 209 -9.97 -14.90 -6.88
N LEU A 210 -10.03 -16.05 -6.22
CA LEU A 210 -9.75 -16.18 -4.79
C LEU A 210 -8.49 -17.02 -4.61
N TYR A 211 -7.53 -16.49 -3.85
CA TYR A 211 -6.35 -17.20 -3.36
C TYR A 211 -6.57 -17.65 -1.92
#